data_AF-A0A809S976-F1
#
_entry.id   AF-A0A809S976-F1
#
_cell.length_a   1.000
_cell.length_b   1.000
_cell.length_c   1.000
_cell.angle_alpha   90.00
_cell.angle_beta   90.00
_cell.angle_gamma   90.00
#
_symmetry.space_group_name_H-M   'P 1'
#
loop_
_entity.id
_entity.type
_entity.pdbx_description
1 polymer ?
#
loop_
_entity_poly.entity_id
_entity_poly.type
_entity_poly.pdbx_seq_one_letter_code
_entity_poly.pdbx_strand_id
1 'polypeptide(L)'
;MRALICSILILIAVPTKAEDMPAWFKESFLDIREDVAEAAKAGRRLMLYFHQDGCPYCAKLLRENFGDKTIAEKTRKHFDVIAINLWGDREVTDLAGKPTTEKAFAKALRVQFTPTLLMLDEQGGTALRLNGYIPPHQFHAALDYAGGKLERKQSYTDYLQAHVKEAASGTLHDAPWLMKAPLDLSKREGKPLLVLFEQKVCAGCDEMHAEGFPRPEVAELLKRFRAARVDIAANEALKAPQGKAATMREWARKLKIAYTPSLVFFDAAGKEVFRVEGYLRPFHLSSSLDYVATGAYKKQPEFQRFIEARAAARRAQGEKIELMK
;
A
#
# COMPACT_ATOMS: atom_id res chain seq x y z
N MET A 1 -5.48 61.96 -17.61
CA MET A 1 -4.49 60.88 -17.74
C MET A 1 -4.25 60.25 -16.37
N ARG A 2 -4.83 59.08 -16.08
CA ARG A 2 -4.52 58.29 -14.88
C ARG A 2 -3.99 56.93 -15.35
N ALA A 3 -2.74 56.65 -15.01
CA ALA A 3 -2.02 55.45 -15.39
C ALA A 3 -2.57 54.22 -14.65
N LEU A 4 -2.91 53.15 -15.39
CA LEU A 4 -3.13 51.83 -14.82
C LEU A 4 -1.77 51.14 -14.67
N ILE A 5 -1.35 50.91 -13.42
CA ILE A 5 -0.23 50.03 -13.09
C ILE A 5 -0.81 48.61 -13.01
N CYS A 6 -0.51 47.79 -14.02
CA CYS A 6 -0.86 46.39 -14.06
C CYS A 6 0.19 45.60 -13.26
N SER A 7 -0.07 45.37 -11.97
CA SER A 7 0.77 44.53 -11.12
C SER A 7 0.66 43.07 -11.57
N ILE A 8 1.67 42.60 -12.30
CA ILE A 8 1.85 41.19 -12.64
C ILE A 8 2.24 40.45 -11.36
N LEU A 9 1.31 39.70 -10.77
CA LEU A 9 1.61 38.71 -9.73
C LEU A 9 2.33 37.53 -10.40
N ILE A 10 3.65 37.48 -10.26
CA ILE A 10 4.45 36.30 -10.60
C ILE A 10 4.12 35.23 -9.53
N LEU A 11 3.41 34.18 -9.94
CA LEU A 11 3.23 32.98 -9.14
C LEU A 11 4.58 32.26 -9.04
N ILE A 12 5.35 32.54 -7.99
CA ILE A 12 6.54 31.74 -7.66
C ILE A 12 6.03 30.38 -7.17
N ALA A 13 6.17 29.35 -8.02
CA ALA A 13 5.99 27.98 -7.60
C ALA A 13 7.06 27.65 -6.56
N VAL A 14 6.69 27.63 -5.28
CA VAL A 14 7.58 27.18 -4.20
C VAL A 14 7.80 25.68 -4.39
N PRO A 15 9.04 25.21 -4.66
CA PRO A 15 9.30 23.78 -4.74
C PRO A 15 9.01 23.17 -3.37
N THR A 16 8.13 22.17 -3.33
CA THR A 16 7.93 21.34 -2.14
C THR A 16 9.24 20.62 -1.85
N LYS A 17 9.94 21.05 -0.79
CA LYS A 17 11.21 20.47 -0.33
C LYS A 17 11.03 18.95 -0.14
N ALA A 18 11.91 18.14 -0.74
CA ALA A 18 12.01 16.73 -0.40
C ALA A 18 12.27 16.61 1.11
N GLU A 19 11.50 15.78 1.81
CA GLU A 19 11.69 15.61 3.24
C GLU A 19 13.01 14.86 3.47
N ASP A 20 13.94 15.49 4.21
CA ASP A 20 15.28 14.95 4.42
C ASP A 20 15.15 13.61 5.17
N MET A 21 15.87 12.57 4.70
CA MET A 21 15.84 11.27 5.36
C MET A 21 16.41 11.40 6.79
N PRO A 22 15.87 10.64 7.77
CA PRO A 22 16.42 10.66 9.12
C PRO A 22 17.90 10.32 9.11
N ALA A 23 18.72 11.09 9.83
CA ALA A 23 20.18 10.94 9.87
C ALA A 23 20.67 9.56 10.38
N TRP A 24 19.78 8.76 10.97
CA TRP A 24 20.08 7.41 11.44
C TRP A 24 19.84 6.33 10.37
N PHE A 25 19.34 6.68 9.19
CA PHE A 25 19.29 5.76 8.06
C PHE A 25 20.71 5.40 7.64
N LYS A 26 20.90 4.15 7.21
CA LYS A 26 22.21 3.65 6.81
C LYS A 26 22.60 4.26 5.47
N GLU A 27 23.77 4.88 5.42
CA GLU A 27 24.46 5.19 4.17
C GLU A 27 25.03 3.90 3.60
N SER A 28 24.48 3.46 2.47
CA SER A 28 24.84 2.20 1.82
C SER A 28 25.26 2.41 0.37
N PHE A 29 26.20 1.58 -0.09
CA PHE A 29 26.58 1.42 -1.50
C PHE A 29 25.53 0.65 -2.32
N LEU A 30 24.41 0.25 -1.70
CA LEU A 30 23.30 -0.51 -2.25
C LEU A 30 23.68 -1.90 -2.77
N ASP A 31 24.69 -2.54 -2.17
CA ASP A 31 24.81 -4.01 -2.25
C ASP A 31 23.92 -4.64 -1.19
N ILE A 32 22.73 -5.03 -1.63
CA ILE A 32 21.67 -5.50 -0.73
C ILE A 32 22.08 -6.80 -0.02
N ARG A 33 22.93 -7.63 -0.63
CA ARG A 33 23.40 -8.87 0.02
C ARG A 33 24.39 -8.57 1.13
N GLU A 34 25.34 -7.67 0.87
CA GLU A 34 26.28 -7.22 1.90
C GLU A 34 25.55 -6.50 3.04
N ASP A 35 24.56 -5.66 2.71
CA ASP A 35 23.74 -4.97 3.71
C ASP A 35 22.95 -5.94 4.61
N VAL A 36 22.39 -7.02 4.03
CA VAL A 36 21.73 -8.09 4.82
C VAL A 36 22.75 -8.78 5.73
N ALA A 37 23.93 -9.12 5.22
CA ALA A 37 24.96 -9.81 5.99
C ALA A 37 25.51 -8.95 7.14
N GLU A 38 25.73 -7.65 6.90
CA GLU A 38 26.18 -6.71 7.90
C GLU A 38 25.14 -6.51 9.00
N ALA A 39 23.86 -6.30 8.62
CA ALA A 39 22.77 -6.18 9.57
C ALA A 39 22.68 -7.44 10.45
N ALA A 40 22.73 -8.63 9.83
CA ALA A 40 22.68 -9.90 10.53
C ALA A 40 23.87 -10.08 11.51
N LYS A 41 25.09 -9.70 11.11
CA LYS A 41 26.28 -9.72 11.97
C LYS A 41 26.13 -8.78 13.17
N ALA A 42 25.44 -7.66 13.01
CA ALA A 42 25.09 -6.73 14.08
C ALA A 42 23.86 -7.15 14.91
N GLY A 43 23.31 -8.35 14.67
CA GLY A 43 22.10 -8.83 15.36
C GLY A 43 20.81 -8.12 14.93
N ARG A 44 20.83 -7.40 13.80
CA ARG A 44 19.75 -6.63 13.21
C ARG A 44 19.28 -7.27 11.91
N ARG A 45 18.20 -6.73 11.33
CA ARG A 45 17.64 -7.10 10.02
C ARG A 45 17.73 -5.92 9.06
N LEU A 46 17.61 -6.15 7.75
CA LEU A 46 17.57 -5.06 6.79
C LEU A 46 16.12 -4.62 6.52
N MET A 47 15.85 -3.32 6.57
CA MET A 47 14.60 -2.72 6.12
C MET A 47 14.86 -1.82 4.93
N LEU A 48 14.30 -2.19 3.77
CA LEU A 48 14.32 -1.35 2.59
C LEU A 48 13.08 -0.46 2.58
N TYR A 49 13.30 0.85 2.57
CA TYR A 49 12.28 1.87 2.50
C TYR A 49 12.19 2.45 1.09
N PHE A 50 11.18 2.02 0.33
CA PHE A 50 10.90 2.54 -1.00
C PHE A 50 10.06 3.81 -0.90
N HIS A 51 10.60 4.91 -1.44
CA HIS A 51 9.97 6.22 -1.45
C HIS A 51 9.99 6.83 -2.86
N GLN A 52 9.36 7.98 -3.02
CA GLN A 52 9.50 8.84 -4.19
C GLN A 52 9.37 10.30 -3.75
N ASP A 53 9.90 11.21 -4.53
CA ASP A 53 9.81 12.65 -4.25
C ASP A 53 8.37 13.13 -4.37
N GLY A 54 7.97 14.07 -3.50
CA GLY A 54 6.61 14.59 -3.47
C GLY A 54 5.55 13.58 -2.97
N CYS A 55 5.96 12.42 -2.45
CA CYS A 55 5.07 11.43 -1.84
C CYS A 55 4.59 11.89 -0.45
N PRO A 56 3.32 12.25 -0.28
CA PRO A 56 2.87 12.80 0.99
C PRO A 56 2.68 11.74 2.08
N TYR A 57 2.45 10.48 1.71
CA TYR A 57 2.45 9.37 2.68
C TYR A 57 3.85 9.02 3.18
N CYS A 58 4.86 9.25 2.35
CA CYS A 58 6.27 9.08 2.71
C CYS A 58 6.65 10.15 3.75
N ALA A 59 6.31 11.42 3.47
CA ALA A 59 6.41 12.52 4.43
C ALA A 59 5.69 12.20 5.76
N LYS A 60 4.45 11.70 5.68
CA LYS A 60 3.68 11.28 6.87
C LYS A 60 4.37 10.16 7.66
N LEU A 61 4.90 9.14 6.99
CA LEU A 61 5.67 8.07 7.64
C LEU A 61 6.92 8.63 8.33
N LEU A 62 7.70 9.47 7.65
CA LEU A 62 8.91 10.08 8.21
C LEU A 62 8.58 10.93 9.44
N ARG A 63 7.53 11.74 9.37
CA ARG A 63 7.14 12.68 10.43
C ARG A 63 6.47 12.00 11.63
N GLU A 64 5.54 11.07 11.40
CA GLU A 64 4.72 10.50 12.48
C GLU A 64 5.28 9.19 13.02
N ASN A 65 5.80 8.31 12.16
CA ASN A 65 6.36 7.05 12.61
C ASN A 65 7.84 7.24 12.97
N PHE A 66 8.68 7.66 12.01
CA PHE A 66 10.11 7.82 12.29
C PHE A 66 10.46 9.10 13.06
N GLY A 67 9.53 10.03 13.18
CA GLY A 67 9.63 11.19 14.08
C GLY A 67 9.20 10.89 15.51
N ASP A 68 8.46 9.80 15.76
CA ASP A 68 8.22 9.29 17.10
C ASP A 68 9.49 8.62 17.64
N LYS A 69 9.98 9.12 18.78
CA LYS A 69 11.24 8.65 19.38
C LYS A 69 11.21 7.16 19.70
N THR A 70 10.10 6.65 20.22
CA THR A 70 9.97 5.24 20.63
C THR A 70 9.96 4.32 19.40
N ILE A 71 9.28 4.71 18.33
CA ILE A 71 9.31 3.98 17.05
C ILE A 71 10.70 4.03 16.43
N ALA A 72 11.34 5.20 16.38
CA ALA A 72 12.67 5.36 15.80
C ALA A 72 13.72 4.52 16.54
N GLU A 73 13.72 4.55 17.88
CA GLU A 73 14.62 3.75 18.72
C GLU A 73 14.37 2.25 18.54
N LYS A 74 13.10 1.82 18.52
CA LYS A 74 12.74 0.42 18.24
C LYS A 74 13.21 -0.02 16.85
N THR A 75 13.02 0.84 15.84
CA THR A 75 13.46 0.56 14.48
C THR A 75 14.97 0.38 14.44
N ARG A 76 15.74 1.33 14.99
CA ARG A 76 17.22 1.28 15.03
C ARG A 76 17.77 0.08 15.79
N LYS A 77 17.06 -0.36 16.83
CA LYS A 77 17.42 -1.55 17.62
C LYS A 77 17.35 -2.83 16.79
N HIS A 78 16.37 -2.94 15.90
CA HIS A 78 16.09 -4.17 15.17
C HIS A 78 16.52 -4.13 13.71
N PHE A 79 16.70 -2.95 13.13
CA PHE A 79 16.89 -2.79 11.70
C PHE A 79 18.00 -1.80 11.34
N ASP A 80 18.73 -2.12 10.28
CA ASP A 80 19.36 -1.12 9.41
C ASP A 80 18.31 -0.70 8.36
N VAL A 81 18.13 0.60 8.17
CA VAL A 81 17.14 1.13 7.23
C VAL A 81 17.84 1.81 6.07
N ILE A 82 17.54 1.38 4.84
CA ILE A 82 18.07 1.94 3.60
C ILE A 82 16.93 2.51 2.78
N ALA A 83 17.03 3.78 2.41
CA ALA A 83 16.11 4.41 1.47
C ALA A 83 16.44 4.02 0.03
N ILE A 84 15.42 3.64 -0.74
CA ILE A 84 15.50 3.36 -2.17
C ILE A 84 14.50 4.25 -2.88
N ASN A 85 14.96 5.08 -3.82
CA ASN A 85 14.09 5.92 -4.62
C ASN A 85 13.44 5.08 -5.75
N LEU A 86 12.12 5.03 -5.79
CA LEU A 86 11.35 4.29 -6.79
C LEU A 86 11.68 4.72 -8.24
N TRP A 87 12.08 5.97 -8.42
CA TRP A 87 12.47 6.54 -9.72
C TRP A 87 13.99 6.72 -9.85
N GLY A 88 14.74 6.29 -8.84
CA GLY A 88 16.17 6.47 -8.76
C GLY A 88 16.94 5.64 -9.78
N ASP A 89 18.12 6.15 -10.13
CA ASP A 89 19.06 5.56 -11.08
C ASP A 89 20.41 5.20 -10.44
N ARG A 90 20.49 5.22 -9.10
CA ARG A 90 21.69 4.71 -8.41
C ARG A 90 21.85 3.22 -8.71
N GLU A 91 23.10 2.79 -8.87
CA GLU A 91 23.43 1.38 -9.02
C GLU A 91 23.07 0.63 -7.74
N VAL A 92 22.46 -0.54 -7.91
CA VAL A 92 22.09 -1.48 -6.85
C VAL A 92 22.64 -2.84 -7.24
N THR A 93 23.30 -3.53 -6.31
CA THR A 93 23.57 -4.97 -6.45
C THR A 93 22.45 -5.73 -5.74
N ASP A 94 21.61 -6.42 -6.52
CA ASP A 94 20.43 -7.09 -5.98
C ASP A 94 20.76 -8.32 -5.11
N LEU A 95 19.73 -8.94 -4.53
CA LEU A 95 19.87 -10.15 -3.71
C LEU A 95 20.47 -11.36 -4.45
N ALA A 96 20.49 -11.35 -5.79
CA ALA A 96 21.14 -12.36 -6.62
C ALA A 96 22.57 -11.98 -7.04
N GLY A 97 23.06 -10.81 -6.63
CA GLY A 97 24.38 -10.28 -6.99
C GLY A 97 24.46 -9.65 -8.37
N LYS A 98 23.32 -9.30 -8.97
CA LYS A 98 23.29 -8.68 -10.29
C LYS A 98 23.23 -7.15 -10.15
N PRO A 99 24.05 -6.42 -10.93
CA PRO A 99 23.93 -4.97 -10.99
C PRO A 99 22.61 -4.58 -11.66
N THR A 100 21.97 -3.56 -11.10
CA THR A 100 20.71 -2.99 -11.57
C THR A 100 20.62 -1.52 -11.14
N THR A 101 19.47 -0.89 -11.33
CA THR A 101 19.17 0.46 -10.83
C THR A 101 18.08 0.39 -9.76
N GLU A 102 17.96 1.40 -8.91
CA GLU A 102 16.87 1.48 -7.91
C GLU A 102 15.49 1.27 -8.55
N LYS A 103 15.18 1.95 -9.66
CA LYS A 103 13.90 1.80 -10.36
C LYS A 103 13.66 0.38 -10.89
N ALA A 104 14.69 -0.25 -11.46
CA ALA A 104 14.58 -1.62 -11.99
C ALA A 104 14.48 -2.65 -10.86
N PHE A 105 15.20 -2.44 -9.75
CA PHE A 105 15.13 -3.25 -8.55
C PHE A 105 13.74 -3.18 -7.90
N ALA A 106 13.20 -1.97 -7.70
CA ALA A 106 11.86 -1.77 -7.15
C ALA A 106 10.77 -2.41 -8.05
N LYS A 107 10.93 -2.33 -9.38
CA LYS A 107 10.07 -3.01 -10.35
C LYS A 107 10.17 -4.53 -10.24
N ALA A 108 11.36 -5.10 -10.11
CA ALA A 108 11.56 -6.54 -9.92
C ALA A 108 10.88 -7.04 -8.64
N LEU A 109 10.93 -6.23 -7.57
CA LEU A 109 10.22 -6.46 -6.31
C LEU A 109 8.73 -6.12 -6.36
N ARG A 110 8.20 -5.69 -7.52
CA ARG A 110 6.79 -5.30 -7.72
C ARG A 110 6.31 -4.23 -6.73
N VAL A 111 7.14 -3.23 -6.47
CA VAL A 111 6.75 -2.08 -5.65
C VAL A 111 5.80 -1.19 -6.44
N GLN A 112 4.51 -1.24 -6.09
CA GLN A 112 3.44 -0.49 -6.76
C GLN A 112 3.00 0.76 -5.98
N PHE A 113 3.46 0.93 -4.74
CA PHE A 113 3.04 1.99 -3.82
C PHE A 113 4.21 2.52 -3.02
N THR A 114 4.15 3.80 -2.65
CA THR A 114 5.09 4.42 -1.70
C THR A 114 4.29 5.07 -0.56
N PRO A 115 4.73 4.94 0.70
CA PRO A 115 5.91 4.19 1.11
C PRO A 115 5.69 2.68 0.99
N THR A 116 6.74 1.92 0.67
CA THR A 116 6.76 0.46 0.88
C THR A 116 7.93 0.14 1.80
N LEU A 117 7.67 -0.60 2.88
CA LEU A 117 8.70 -1.09 3.78
C LEU A 117 8.85 -2.60 3.59
N LEU A 118 10.02 -3.01 3.12
CA LEU A 118 10.37 -4.42 2.95
C LEU A 118 11.40 -4.81 4.01
N MET A 119 10.95 -5.50 5.04
CA MET A 119 11.80 -6.05 6.10
C MET A 119 12.28 -7.43 5.68
N LEU A 120 13.58 -7.56 5.51
CA LEU A 120 14.25 -8.80 5.13
C LEU A 120 14.68 -9.58 6.37
N ASP A 121 14.61 -10.92 6.28
CA ASP A 121 15.24 -11.80 7.24
C ASP A 121 16.76 -11.87 7.03
N GLU A 122 17.44 -12.63 7.88
CA GLU A 122 18.90 -12.75 7.90
C GLU A 122 19.47 -13.49 6.67
N GLN A 123 18.62 -14.04 5.82
CA GLN A 123 18.96 -14.73 4.57
C GLN A 123 18.57 -13.89 3.34
N GLY A 124 18.02 -12.68 3.53
CA GLY A 124 17.50 -11.83 2.46
C GLY A 124 16.09 -12.23 1.98
N GLY A 125 15.43 -13.17 2.67
CA GLY A 125 14.02 -13.48 2.48
C GLY A 125 13.11 -12.39 3.02
N THR A 126 11.85 -12.34 2.59
CA THR A 126 10.89 -11.34 3.09
C THR A 126 10.30 -11.79 4.43
N ALA A 127 10.67 -11.11 5.53
CA ALA A 127 10.06 -11.32 6.83
C ALA A 127 8.70 -10.63 6.94
N LEU A 128 8.61 -9.37 6.49
CA LEU A 128 7.37 -8.61 6.45
C LEU A 128 7.44 -7.53 5.37
N ARG A 129 6.33 -7.34 4.65
CA ARG A 129 6.16 -6.26 3.67
C ARG A 129 4.95 -5.43 4.06
N LEU A 130 5.14 -4.12 4.13
CA LEU A 130 4.08 -3.15 4.37
C LEU A 130 3.98 -2.24 3.15
N ASN A 131 2.83 -2.25 2.49
CA ASN A 131 2.55 -1.36 1.37
C ASN A 131 1.66 -0.21 1.86
N GLY A 132 2.07 1.03 1.61
CA GLY A 132 1.37 2.23 2.08
C GLY A 132 1.74 2.64 3.51
N TYR A 133 1.12 3.74 3.94
CA TYR A 133 1.31 4.27 5.30
C TYR A 133 0.59 3.39 6.33
N ILE A 134 1.30 3.03 7.40
CA ILE A 134 0.77 2.26 8.53
C ILE A 134 0.76 3.16 9.77
N PRO A 135 -0.39 3.33 10.47
CA PRO A 135 -0.48 4.15 11.67
C PRO A 135 0.50 3.69 12.79
N PRO A 136 0.96 4.61 13.67
CA PRO A 136 1.99 4.33 14.68
C PRO A 136 1.75 3.07 15.53
N HIS A 137 0.52 2.86 15.99
CA HIS A 137 0.17 1.71 16.85
C HIS A 137 0.30 0.36 16.12
N GLN A 138 -0.15 0.26 14.87
CA GLN A 138 0.08 -0.92 14.03
C GLN A 138 1.54 -1.05 13.62
N PHE A 139 2.23 0.07 13.39
CA PHE A 139 3.63 0.07 13.00
C PHE A 139 4.55 -0.44 14.11
N HIS A 140 4.27 -0.11 15.38
CA HIS A 140 4.94 -0.72 16.52
C HIS A 140 4.85 -2.25 16.49
N ALA A 141 3.65 -2.79 16.28
CA ALA A 141 3.44 -4.23 16.18
C ALA A 141 4.17 -4.83 14.96
N ALA A 142 4.24 -4.11 13.83
CA ALA A 142 5.02 -4.55 12.67
C ALA A 142 6.51 -4.72 13.00
N LEU A 143 7.10 -3.74 13.71
CA LEU A 143 8.49 -3.79 14.15
C LEU A 143 8.72 -4.91 15.17
N ASP A 144 7.80 -5.12 16.11
CA ASP A 144 7.90 -6.21 17.09
C ASP A 144 7.81 -7.59 16.41
N TYR A 145 6.92 -7.72 15.41
CA TYR A 145 6.76 -8.95 14.63
C TYR A 145 8.02 -9.30 13.84
N ALA A 146 8.48 -8.38 13.01
CA ALA A 146 9.62 -8.62 12.13
C ALA A 146 10.96 -8.58 12.89
N GLY A 147 11.12 -7.71 13.89
CA GLY A 147 12.32 -7.66 14.72
C GLY A 147 12.40 -8.86 15.69
N GLY A 148 11.26 -9.36 16.15
CA GLY A 148 11.13 -10.52 17.03
C GLY A 148 11.15 -11.88 16.31
N LYS A 149 11.32 -11.90 14.99
CA LYS A 149 11.36 -13.12 14.15
C LYS A 149 10.08 -13.96 14.23
N LEU A 150 8.94 -13.30 14.43
CA LEU A 150 7.66 -13.97 14.66
C LEU A 150 7.05 -14.57 13.40
N GLU A 151 7.58 -14.23 12.22
CA GLU A 151 7.19 -14.84 10.94
C GLU A 151 7.40 -16.36 10.90
N ARG A 152 8.31 -16.86 11.75
CA ARG A 152 8.59 -18.30 11.89
C ARG A 152 7.58 -19.02 12.77
N LYS A 153 6.71 -18.29 13.47
CA LYS A 153 5.78 -18.84 14.48
C LYS A 153 4.31 -18.64 14.09
N GLN A 154 3.97 -17.50 13.50
CA GLN A 154 2.59 -17.16 13.16
C GLN A 154 2.52 -16.15 12.01
N SER A 155 1.34 -16.02 11.41
CA SER A 155 1.10 -15.00 10.40
C SER A 155 1.07 -13.60 11.04
N TYR A 156 1.41 -12.57 10.26
CA TYR A 156 1.34 -11.18 10.72
C TYR A 156 -0.10 -10.77 11.04
N THR A 157 -1.07 -11.28 10.30
CA THR A 157 -2.50 -11.04 10.53
C THR A 157 -2.95 -11.56 11.90
N ASP A 158 -2.63 -12.82 12.22
CA ASP A 158 -2.99 -13.39 13.53
C ASP A 158 -2.28 -12.62 14.67
N TYR A 159 -1.04 -12.17 14.44
CA TYR A 159 -0.31 -11.35 15.40
C TYR A 159 -0.97 -9.99 15.65
N LEU A 160 -1.34 -9.26 14.59
CA LEU A 160 -2.03 -7.97 14.70
C LEU A 160 -3.35 -8.11 15.46
N GLN A 161 -4.16 -9.12 15.15
CA GLN A 161 -5.43 -9.36 15.83
C GLN A 161 -5.28 -9.60 17.33
N ALA A 162 -4.18 -10.23 17.75
CA ALA A 162 -3.92 -10.52 19.16
C ALA A 162 -3.31 -9.33 19.93
N HIS A 163 -2.58 -8.42 19.26
CA HIS A 163 -1.74 -7.42 19.93
C HIS A 163 -2.16 -5.97 19.68
N VAL A 164 -2.92 -5.70 18.62
CA VAL A 164 -3.35 -4.35 18.29
C VAL A 164 -4.82 -4.19 18.60
N LYS A 165 -5.12 -3.21 19.45
CA LYS A 165 -6.49 -2.75 19.70
C LYS A 165 -6.65 -1.40 19.04
N GLU A 166 -7.65 -1.28 18.19
CA GLU A 166 -8.05 -0.02 17.58
C GLU A 166 -9.53 0.22 17.82
N ALA A 167 -9.91 1.48 17.96
CA ALA A 167 -11.32 1.85 18.00
C ALA A 167 -11.91 1.64 16.60
N ALA A 168 -12.85 0.72 16.50
CA ALA A 168 -13.57 0.42 15.28
C ALA A 168 -15.04 0.13 15.60
N SER A 169 -15.89 0.18 14.59
CA SER A 169 -17.33 -0.04 14.72
C SER A 169 -17.70 -1.41 15.31
N GLY A 170 -16.83 -2.41 15.18
CA GLY A 170 -17.10 -3.79 15.60
C GLY A 170 -18.06 -4.53 14.67
N THR A 171 -18.42 -3.92 13.53
CA THR A 171 -19.37 -4.45 12.55
C THR A 171 -18.77 -4.40 11.16
N LEU A 172 -19.23 -5.28 10.27
CA LEU A 172 -18.88 -5.18 8.86
C LEU A 172 -19.88 -4.27 8.14
N HIS A 173 -19.39 -3.35 7.33
CA HIS A 173 -20.22 -2.38 6.62
C HIS A 173 -20.90 -2.98 5.41
N ASP A 174 -22.21 -2.85 5.34
CA ASP A 174 -22.99 -3.26 4.18
C ASP A 174 -23.19 -2.07 3.23
N ALA A 175 -23.34 -2.36 1.94
CA ALA A 175 -23.61 -1.34 0.94
C ALA A 175 -24.45 -1.91 -0.21
N PRO A 176 -25.30 -1.11 -0.88
CA PRO A 176 -26.16 -1.60 -1.97
C PRO A 176 -25.40 -2.19 -3.16
N TRP A 177 -24.15 -1.77 -3.36
CA TRP A 177 -23.27 -2.24 -4.44
C TRP A 177 -22.53 -3.55 -4.10
N LEU A 178 -22.63 -4.04 -2.85
CA LEU A 178 -22.04 -5.31 -2.43
C LEU A 178 -22.97 -6.48 -2.74
N MET A 179 -22.38 -7.53 -3.33
CA MET A 179 -23.01 -8.84 -3.47
C MET A 179 -23.41 -9.40 -2.10
N LYS A 180 -24.60 -9.97 -2.01
CA LYS A 180 -25.08 -10.67 -0.81
C LYS A 180 -24.57 -12.10 -0.76
N ALA A 181 -24.40 -12.61 0.45
CA ALA A 181 -24.09 -14.01 0.67
C ALA A 181 -25.27 -14.93 0.29
N PRO A 182 -25.02 -16.20 -0.07
CA PRO A 182 -23.70 -16.83 -0.22
C PRO A 182 -22.94 -16.30 -1.46
N LEU A 183 -21.64 -16.08 -1.31
CA LEU A 183 -20.83 -15.46 -2.37
C LEU A 183 -20.42 -16.48 -3.44
N ASP A 184 -20.88 -16.27 -4.68
CA ASP A 184 -20.35 -16.94 -5.87
C ASP A 184 -19.55 -15.96 -6.74
N LEU A 185 -18.23 -15.94 -6.51
CA LEU A 185 -17.28 -15.09 -7.21
C LEU A 185 -16.85 -15.68 -8.57
N SER A 186 -17.30 -16.90 -8.91
CA SER A 186 -16.94 -17.57 -10.16
C SER A 186 -17.75 -17.11 -11.37
N LYS A 187 -18.92 -16.52 -11.14
CA LYS A 187 -19.77 -16.01 -12.23
C LYS A 187 -19.06 -14.89 -13.00
N ARG A 188 -19.19 -14.90 -14.34
CA ARG A 188 -18.60 -13.92 -15.26
C ARG A 188 -19.72 -13.13 -15.94
N GLU A 189 -20.09 -11.98 -15.38
CA GLU A 189 -21.17 -11.13 -15.91
C GLU A 189 -20.61 -9.91 -16.67
N GLY A 190 -19.50 -10.08 -17.40
CA GLY A 190 -18.89 -9.03 -18.24
C GLY A 190 -18.21 -7.87 -17.50
N LYS A 191 -18.43 -7.70 -16.19
CA LYS A 191 -17.74 -6.72 -15.34
C LYS A 191 -16.54 -7.34 -14.59
N PRO A 192 -15.45 -6.59 -14.36
CA PRO A 192 -14.41 -6.99 -13.42
C PRO A 192 -14.97 -7.17 -12.00
N LEU A 193 -14.30 -8.01 -11.21
CA LEU A 193 -14.67 -8.27 -9.83
C LEU A 193 -13.72 -7.51 -8.89
N LEU A 194 -14.27 -6.68 -8.03
CA LEU A 194 -13.62 -6.10 -6.86
C LEU A 194 -13.96 -6.93 -5.63
N VAL A 195 -12.96 -7.34 -4.85
CA VAL A 195 -13.18 -7.99 -3.56
C VAL A 195 -12.52 -7.20 -2.45
N LEU A 196 -13.35 -6.75 -1.51
CA LEU A 196 -12.95 -6.06 -0.29
C LEU A 196 -12.69 -7.10 0.79
N PHE A 197 -11.47 -7.15 1.30
CA PHE A 197 -11.12 -7.95 2.46
C PHE A 197 -11.12 -7.06 3.70
N GLU A 198 -11.98 -7.41 4.64
CA GLU A 198 -12.28 -6.62 5.84
C GLU A 198 -12.35 -7.53 7.07
N GLN A 199 -12.47 -6.91 8.23
CA GLN A 199 -12.80 -7.57 9.49
C GLN A 199 -13.63 -6.62 10.35
N LYS A 200 -14.33 -7.16 11.35
CA LYS A 200 -15.23 -6.37 12.22
C LYS A 200 -14.54 -5.22 12.96
N VAL A 201 -13.29 -5.41 13.37
CA VAL A 201 -12.49 -4.40 14.05
C VAL A 201 -11.44 -3.90 13.07
N CYS A 202 -11.81 -2.88 12.30
CA CYS A 202 -10.99 -2.33 11.23
C CYS A 202 -11.27 -0.83 11.05
N ALA A 203 -10.49 0.04 11.71
CA ALA A 203 -10.70 1.49 11.65
C ALA A 203 -10.57 2.04 10.21
N GLY A 204 -9.63 1.51 9.43
CA GLY A 204 -9.49 1.88 8.02
C GLY A 204 -10.65 1.39 7.14
N CYS A 205 -11.32 0.30 7.51
CA CYS A 205 -12.53 -0.16 6.83
C CYS A 205 -13.68 0.81 7.15
N ASP A 206 -13.84 1.19 8.42
CA ASP A 206 -14.84 2.18 8.85
C ASP A 206 -14.68 3.50 8.09
N GLU A 207 -13.46 4.04 8.02
CA GLU A 207 -13.17 5.29 7.31
C GLU A 207 -13.44 5.16 5.81
N MET A 208 -13.05 4.04 5.18
CA MET A 208 -13.29 3.82 3.75
C MET A 208 -14.79 3.73 3.41
N HIS A 209 -15.60 3.13 4.27
CA HIS A 209 -17.07 3.07 4.09
C HIS A 209 -17.76 4.40 4.39
N ALA A 210 -17.29 5.14 5.40
CA ALA A 210 -17.88 6.42 5.78
C ALA A 210 -17.51 7.56 4.82
N GLU A 211 -16.25 7.60 4.35
CA GLU A 211 -15.69 8.76 3.65
C GLU A 211 -15.14 8.46 2.25
N GLY A 212 -14.73 7.22 2.00
CA GLY A 212 -14.12 6.81 0.73
C GLY A 212 -15.17 6.48 -0.33
N PHE A 213 -15.92 5.40 -0.10
CA PHE A 213 -16.91 4.86 -1.04
C PHE A 213 -18.09 5.79 -1.36
N PRO A 214 -18.60 6.62 -0.43
CA PRO A 214 -19.71 7.53 -0.73
C PRO A 214 -19.34 8.69 -1.67
N ARG A 215 -18.05 8.95 -1.91
CA ARG A 215 -17.64 10.06 -2.78
C ARG A 215 -18.15 9.85 -4.21
N PRO A 216 -18.70 10.89 -4.88
CA PRO A 216 -19.37 10.73 -6.17
C PRO A 216 -18.54 10.03 -7.24
N GLU A 217 -17.25 10.38 -7.38
CA GLU A 217 -16.34 9.74 -8.34
C GLU A 217 -16.15 8.25 -8.04
N VAL A 218 -15.96 7.90 -6.77
CA VAL A 218 -15.74 6.53 -6.31
C VAL A 218 -17.02 5.71 -6.50
N ALA A 219 -18.16 6.24 -6.08
CA ALA A 219 -19.47 5.62 -6.24
C ALA A 219 -19.79 5.33 -7.72
N GLU A 220 -19.44 6.24 -8.63
CA GLU A 220 -19.65 6.04 -10.07
C GLU A 220 -18.72 4.94 -10.63
N LEU A 221 -17.45 4.93 -10.22
CA LEU A 221 -16.51 3.89 -10.62
C LEU A 221 -16.91 2.51 -10.10
N LEU A 222 -17.43 2.41 -8.87
CA LEU A 222 -17.89 1.16 -8.27
C LEU A 222 -18.98 0.47 -9.09
N LYS A 223 -19.84 1.22 -9.80
CA LYS A 223 -20.87 0.65 -10.70
C LYS A 223 -20.29 -0.18 -11.85
N ARG A 224 -19.00 0.02 -12.16
CA ARG A 224 -18.28 -0.74 -13.20
C ARG A 224 -17.78 -2.08 -12.71
N PHE A 225 -17.90 -2.37 -11.42
CA PHE A 225 -17.48 -3.62 -10.82
C PHE A 225 -18.67 -4.45 -10.38
N ARG A 226 -18.44 -5.76 -10.31
CA ARG A 226 -19.10 -6.59 -9.31
C ARG A 226 -18.27 -6.48 -8.04
N ALA A 227 -18.88 -6.17 -6.91
CA ALA A 227 -18.14 -5.99 -5.68
C ALA A 227 -18.60 -6.98 -4.62
N ALA A 228 -17.66 -7.65 -3.96
CA ALA A 228 -17.93 -8.54 -2.85
C ALA A 228 -17.11 -8.13 -1.63
N ARG A 229 -17.63 -8.40 -0.43
CA ARG A 229 -16.93 -8.22 0.84
C ARG A 229 -16.65 -9.58 1.46
N VAL A 230 -15.41 -9.82 1.85
CA VAL A 230 -14.94 -11.04 2.51
C VAL A 230 -14.40 -10.68 3.88
N ASP A 231 -15.01 -11.25 4.92
CA ASP A 231 -14.48 -11.18 6.27
C ASP A 231 -13.33 -12.17 6.42
N ILE A 232 -12.11 -11.66 6.61
CA ILE A 232 -10.90 -12.48 6.70
C ILE A 232 -10.93 -13.45 7.89
N ALA A 233 -11.79 -13.22 8.87
CA ALA A 233 -11.97 -14.07 10.04
C ALA A 233 -13.17 -15.01 9.91
N ALA A 234 -14.04 -14.91 8.91
CA ALA A 234 -15.26 -15.71 8.84
C ALA A 234 -15.04 -17.12 8.26
N ASN A 235 -15.76 -18.10 8.80
CA ASN A 235 -15.84 -19.46 8.25
C ASN A 235 -17.01 -19.63 7.26
N GLU A 236 -17.66 -18.53 6.87
CA GLU A 236 -18.76 -18.55 5.90
C GLU A 236 -18.25 -19.02 4.53
N ALA A 237 -19.07 -19.82 3.83
CA ALA A 237 -18.69 -20.41 2.55
C ALA A 237 -18.72 -19.38 1.41
N LEU A 238 -17.73 -19.47 0.52
CA LEU A 238 -17.71 -18.79 -0.76
C LEU A 238 -17.25 -19.73 -1.86
N LYS A 239 -17.60 -19.38 -3.11
CA LYS A 239 -17.02 -19.96 -4.31
C LYS A 239 -16.04 -18.94 -4.90
N ALA A 240 -14.75 -19.26 -4.87
CA ALA A 240 -13.67 -18.38 -5.32
C ALA A 240 -13.78 -18.08 -6.84
N PRO A 241 -13.06 -17.06 -7.37
CA PRO A 241 -13.11 -16.71 -8.79
C PRO A 241 -12.83 -17.86 -9.75
N GLN A 242 -12.07 -18.87 -9.32
CA GLN A 242 -11.77 -20.09 -10.10
C GLN A 242 -12.74 -21.25 -9.87
N GLY A 243 -13.87 -21.00 -9.21
CA GLY A 243 -14.92 -22.00 -8.97
C GLY A 243 -14.68 -22.92 -7.78
N LYS A 244 -13.52 -22.87 -7.13
CA LYS A 244 -13.22 -23.67 -5.93
C LYS A 244 -13.98 -23.16 -4.72
N ALA A 245 -14.68 -24.04 -4.02
CA ALA A 245 -15.29 -23.75 -2.73
C ALA A 245 -14.22 -23.61 -1.63
N ALA A 246 -14.41 -22.65 -0.74
CA ALA A 246 -13.58 -22.41 0.44
C ALA A 246 -14.39 -21.61 1.46
N THR A 247 -13.90 -21.49 2.69
CA THR A 247 -14.38 -20.43 3.59
C THR A 247 -13.74 -19.08 3.25
N MET A 248 -14.37 -17.99 3.67
CA MET A 248 -13.81 -16.64 3.58
C MET A 248 -12.38 -16.57 4.15
N ARG A 249 -12.19 -17.10 5.36
CA ARG A 249 -10.89 -17.18 6.06
C ARG A 249 -9.84 -17.97 5.28
N GLU A 250 -10.17 -19.17 4.81
CA GLU A 250 -9.24 -20.01 4.03
C GLU A 250 -8.80 -19.31 2.75
N TRP A 251 -9.74 -18.65 2.07
CA TRP A 251 -9.43 -17.97 0.82
C TRP A 251 -8.59 -16.71 1.02
N ALA A 252 -8.88 -15.90 2.05
CA ALA A 252 -8.05 -14.74 2.42
C ALA A 252 -6.60 -15.17 2.74
N ARG A 253 -6.42 -16.25 3.52
CA ARG A 253 -5.10 -16.83 3.81
C ARG A 253 -4.39 -17.31 2.55
N LYS A 254 -5.11 -17.99 1.65
CA LYS A 254 -4.55 -18.45 0.36
C LYS A 254 -4.06 -17.29 -0.51
N LEU A 255 -4.77 -16.15 -0.49
CA LEU A 255 -4.38 -14.93 -1.19
C LEU A 255 -3.32 -14.10 -0.45
N LYS A 256 -2.87 -14.56 0.72
CA LYS A 256 -1.90 -13.91 1.59
C LYS A 256 -2.31 -12.49 1.98
N ILE A 257 -3.61 -12.29 2.26
CA ILE A 257 -4.10 -11.00 2.75
C ILE A 257 -3.58 -10.78 4.16
N ALA A 258 -2.60 -9.89 4.29
CA ALA A 258 -1.89 -9.66 5.53
C ALA A 258 -2.59 -8.65 6.46
N TYR A 259 -3.35 -7.69 5.91
CA TYR A 259 -4.01 -6.63 6.66
C TYR A 259 -5.28 -6.11 5.96
N THR A 260 -6.13 -5.42 6.72
CA THR A 260 -7.42 -4.88 6.27
C THR A 260 -7.47 -3.36 6.45
N PRO A 261 -8.13 -2.60 5.55
CA PRO A 261 -8.79 -3.10 4.35
C PRO A 261 -7.78 -3.52 3.27
N SER A 262 -8.16 -4.48 2.43
CA SER A 262 -7.45 -4.81 1.19
C SER A 262 -8.43 -4.92 0.03
N LEU A 263 -8.09 -4.35 -1.12
CA LEU A 263 -8.90 -4.39 -2.35
C LEU A 263 -8.19 -5.27 -3.37
N VAL A 264 -8.79 -6.39 -3.76
CA VAL A 264 -8.24 -7.27 -4.80
C VAL A 264 -9.15 -7.23 -6.02
N PHE A 265 -8.54 -6.98 -7.17
CA PHE A 265 -9.22 -6.81 -8.43
C PHE A 265 -8.95 -7.99 -9.35
N PHE A 266 -10.02 -8.57 -9.87
CA PHE A 266 -9.98 -9.63 -10.87
C PHE A 266 -10.58 -9.14 -12.18
N ASP A 267 -9.96 -9.50 -13.29
CA ASP A 267 -10.51 -9.24 -14.62
C ASP A 267 -11.76 -10.09 -14.90
N ALA A 268 -12.37 -9.88 -16.08
CA ALA A 268 -13.54 -10.63 -16.51
C ALA A 268 -13.27 -12.14 -16.70
N ALA A 269 -12.02 -12.59 -16.74
CA ALA A 269 -11.64 -14.00 -16.76
C ALA A 269 -11.40 -14.57 -15.34
N GLY A 270 -11.49 -13.74 -14.29
CA GLY A 270 -11.24 -14.09 -12.89
C GLY A 270 -9.77 -14.19 -12.53
N LYS A 271 -8.88 -13.66 -13.37
CA LYS A 271 -7.47 -13.54 -13.05
C LYS A 271 -7.28 -12.29 -12.19
N GLU A 272 -6.53 -12.41 -11.10
CA GLU A 272 -6.11 -11.26 -10.33
C GLU A 272 -5.20 -10.35 -11.19
N VAL A 273 -5.57 -9.08 -11.32
CA VAL A 273 -4.86 -8.11 -12.17
C VAL A 273 -4.26 -6.96 -11.40
N PHE A 274 -4.82 -6.65 -10.22
CA PHE A 274 -4.34 -5.58 -9.38
C PHE A 274 -4.79 -5.83 -7.94
N ARG A 275 -4.03 -5.33 -6.97
CA ARG A 275 -4.47 -5.27 -5.59
C ARG A 275 -3.89 -4.04 -4.91
N VAL A 276 -4.63 -3.58 -3.92
CA VAL A 276 -4.20 -2.56 -2.98
C VAL A 276 -4.33 -3.16 -1.59
N GLU A 277 -3.31 -2.98 -0.78
CA GLU A 277 -3.30 -3.42 0.60
C GLU A 277 -3.20 -2.16 1.47
N GLY A 278 -4.19 -1.94 2.33
CA GLY A 278 -4.28 -0.79 3.23
C GLY A 278 -5.34 0.22 2.84
N TYR A 279 -5.60 1.16 3.76
CA TYR A 279 -6.48 2.29 3.51
C TYR A 279 -5.91 3.21 2.42
N LEU A 280 -6.78 3.63 1.51
CA LEU A 280 -6.45 4.61 0.47
C LEU A 280 -7.22 5.91 0.69
N ARG A 281 -6.50 7.03 0.61
CA ARG A 281 -7.16 8.33 0.43
C ARG A 281 -7.97 8.35 -0.87
N PRO A 282 -9.01 9.19 -0.94
CA PRO A 282 -9.96 9.26 -2.05
C PRO A 282 -9.35 9.22 -3.45
N PHE A 283 -8.30 10.01 -3.72
CA PHE A 283 -7.67 10.05 -5.04
C PHE A 283 -7.00 8.72 -5.43
N HIS A 284 -6.37 8.04 -4.48
CA HIS A 284 -5.74 6.74 -4.74
C HIS A 284 -6.81 5.65 -4.89
N LEU A 285 -7.89 5.73 -4.11
CA LEU A 285 -9.03 4.82 -4.21
C LEU A 285 -9.68 4.92 -5.59
N SER A 286 -10.02 6.14 -6.04
CA SER A 286 -10.62 6.35 -7.35
C SER A 286 -9.66 5.98 -8.49
N SER A 287 -8.37 6.29 -8.36
CA SER A 287 -7.36 5.89 -9.35
C SER A 287 -7.22 4.37 -9.44
N SER A 288 -7.28 3.65 -8.32
CA SER A 288 -7.22 2.17 -8.29
C SER A 288 -8.41 1.54 -9.00
N LEU A 289 -9.61 2.07 -8.75
CA LEU A 289 -10.82 1.65 -9.44
C LEU A 289 -10.75 1.94 -10.94
N ASP A 290 -10.37 3.15 -11.33
CA ASP A 290 -10.30 3.55 -12.74
C ASP A 290 -9.25 2.74 -13.51
N TYR A 291 -8.10 2.47 -12.90
CA TYR A 291 -7.01 1.68 -13.48
C TYR A 291 -7.47 0.29 -13.94
N VAL A 292 -8.32 -0.36 -13.15
CA VAL A 292 -8.89 -1.67 -13.50
C VAL A 292 -10.10 -1.52 -14.40
N ALA A 293 -11.01 -0.58 -14.11
CA ALA A 293 -12.24 -0.39 -14.86
C ALA A 293 -11.99 -0.04 -16.34
N THR A 294 -10.92 0.70 -16.63
CA THR A 294 -10.51 1.05 -18.00
C THR A 294 -9.61 0.01 -18.65
N GLY A 295 -9.11 -0.97 -17.89
CA GLY A 295 -8.10 -1.92 -18.35
C GLY A 295 -6.72 -1.31 -18.55
N ALA A 296 -6.43 -0.14 -17.97
CA ALA A 296 -5.16 0.57 -18.12
C ALA A 296 -3.95 -0.29 -17.71
N TYR A 297 -4.12 -1.19 -16.73
CA TYR A 297 -3.09 -2.15 -16.30
C TYR A 297 -2.50 -3.01 -17.42
N LYS A 298 -3.23 -3.19 -18.53
CA LYS A 298 -2.75 -3.95 -19.69
C LYS A 298 -1.69 -3.19 -20.50
N LYS A 299 -1.77 -1.87 -20.52
CA LYS A 299 -0.87 -0.98 -21.30
C LYS A 299 0.21 -0.36 -20.42
N GLN A 300 -0.15 -0.01 -19.19
CA GLN A 300 0.74 0.54 -18.19
C GLN A 300 0.67 -0.37 -16.96
N PRO A 301 1.58 -1.33 -16.77
CA PRO A 301 1.57 -2.22 -15.60
C PRO A 301 2.05 -1.55 -14.31
N GLU A 302 2.73 -0.40 -14.40
CA GLU A 302 3.23 0.36 -13.25
C GLU A 302 2.15 1.35 -12.79
N PHE A 303 1.47 1.03 -11.68
CA PHE A 303 0.35 1.82 -11.18
C PHE A 303 0.74 3.26 -10.80
N GLN A 304 1.96 3.47 -10.28
CA GLN A 304 2.44 4.83 -9.96
C GLN A 304 2.49 5.72 -11.19
N ARG A 305 3.01 5.22 -12.33
CA ARG A 305 3.02 5.98 -13.59
C ARG A 305 1.61 6.33 -14.06
N PHE A 306 0.66 5.42 -13.86
CA PHE A 306 -0.74 5.68 -14.17
C PHE A 306 -1.32 6.79 -13.30
N ILE A 307 -1.08 6.76 -11.98
CA ILE A 307 -1.55 7.81 -11.08
C ILE A 307 -0.93 9.16 -11.42
N GLU A 308 0.38 9.22 -11.68
CA GLU A 308 1.08 10.46 -12.06
C GLU A 308 0.50 11.07 -13.33
N ALA A 309 0.31 10.25 -14.37
CA ALA A 309 -0.31 10.68 -15.62
C ALA A 309 -1.74 11.18 -15.41
N ARG A 310 -2.54 10.48 -14.59
CA ARG A 310 -3.90 10.91 -14.22
C ARG A 310 -3.88 12.25 -13.47
N ALA A 311 -2.99 12.39 -12.49
CA ALA A 311 -2.86 13.61 -11.71
C ALA A 311 -2.42 14.80 -12.58
N ALA A 312 -1.47 14.59 -13.50
CA ALA A 312 -1.02 15.61 -14.44
C ALA A 312 -2.15 16.05 -15.38
N ALA A 313 -2.91 15.10 -15.95
CA ALA A 313 -4.04 15.39 -16.82
C ALA A 313 -5.13 16.22 -16.12
N ARG A 314 -5.46 15.89 -14.87
CA ARG A 314 -6.45 16.63 -14.09
C ARG A 314 -5.98 18.03 -13.68
N ARG A 315 -4.71 18.17 -13.28
CA ARG A 315 -4.12 19.50 -13.01
C ARG A 315 -4.16 20.38 -14.25
N ALA A 316 -3.91 19.82 -15.44
CA ALA A 316 -4.02 20.54 -16.70
C ALA A 316 -5.47 20.99 -17.01
N GLN A 317 -6.47 20.31 -16.45
CA GLN A 317 -7.89 20.68 -16.52
C GLN A 317 -8.31 21.67 -15.41
N GLY A 318 -7.38 22.12 -14.56
CA GLY A 318 -7.65 23.06 -13.48
C GLY A 318 -8.15 22.43 -12.18
N GLU A 319 -8.20 21.10 -12.07
CA GLU A 319 -8.58 20.43 -10.83
C GLU A 319 -7.48 20.54 -9.76
N LYS A 320 -7.89 20.87 -8.52
CA LYS A 320 -7.02 20.78 -7.35
C LYS A 320 -7.00 19.33 -6.85
N ILE A 321 -5.89 18.62 -7.09
CA ILE A 321 -5.69 17.25 -6.60
C ILE A 321 -5.13 17.29 -5.18
N GLU A 322 -5.98 17.03 -4.20
CA GLU A 322 -5.59 16.83 -2.82
C GLU A 322 -5.26 15.35 -2.59
N LEU A 323 -3.96 15.02 -2.52
CA LEU A 323 -3.52 13.63 -2.33
C LEU A 323 -3.76 13.09 -0.92
N MET A 324 -3.97 13.99 0.06
CA MET A 324 -4.02 13.69 1.50
C MET A 324 -5.35 13.99 2.18
N LYS A 325 -6.34 14.50 1.44
CA LYS A 325 -7.71 14.76 1.94
C LYS A 325 -8.75 13.93 1.16
#